data_AF-A0A0Q9ER58-F1
#
_entry.id   AF-A0A0Q9ER58-F1
#
_cell.length_a   1.000
_cell.length_b   1.000
_cell.length_c   1.000
_cell.angle_alpha   90.00
_cell.angle_beta   90.00
_cell.angle_gamma   90.00
#
_symmetry.space_group_name_H-M   'P 1'
#
loop_
_entity.id
_entity.type
_entity.pdbx_description
1 polymer ?
#
loop_
_entity_poly.entity_id
_entity_poly.type
_entity_poly.pdbx_seq_one_letter_code
_entity_poly.pdbx_strand_id
1 'polypeptide(L)'
;MLLGPVLYATPHLLVCTVGLVLCLMRRPALGAAGVYASVGFGLFIFGSLLGLCGQVWLLWMQQKGEPSASSLAMGMGAFSALVILLHAIAMGLLIAAILVRRPARAA
;
A
#
# COMPACT_ATOMS: atom_id res chain seq x y z
N MET A 1 14.85 -7.36 -15.48
CA MET A 1 15.42 -6.14 -14.87
C MET A 1 14.40 -5.57 -13.88
N LEU A 2 14.72 -5.51 -12.59
CA LEU A 2 13.82 -5.02 -11.51
C LEU A 2 13.84 -3.49 -11.32
N LEU A 3 14.66 -2.77 -12.09
CA LEU A 3 14.95 -1.35 -11.83
C LEU A 3 13.72 -0.45 -11.99
N GLY A 4 12.91 -0.65 -13.03
CA GLY A 4 11.72 0.17 -13.31
C GLY A 4 10.66 0.12 -12.19
N PRO A 5 10.22 -1.08 -11.77
CA PRO A 5 9.28 -1.23 -10.66
C PRO A 5 9.79 -0.69 -9.33
N VAL A 6 11.07 -0.87 -9.03
CA VAL A 6 11.69 -0.34 -7.81
C VAL A 6 11.72 1.19 -7.85
N LEU A 7 12.14 1.79 -8.97
CA LEU A 7 12.16 3.25 -9.13
C LEU A 7 10.77 3.88 -9.04
N TYR A 8 9.73 3.18 -9.47
CA TYR A 8 8.34 3.63 -9.34
C TYR A 8 7.78 3.46 -7.93
N ALA A 9 8.11 2.37 -7.24
CA ALA A 9 7.61 2.07 -5.89
C ALA A 9 8.31 2.90 -4.79
N THR A 10 9.57 3.30 -5.01
CA THR A 10 10.37 4.04 -4.02
C THR A 10 9.74 5.36 -3.57
N PRO A 11 9.32 6.29 -4.47
CA PRO A 11 8.70 7.54 -4.04
C PRO A 11 7.37 7.31 -3.30
N HIS A 12 6.58 6.32 -3.73
CA HIS A 12 5.32 5.97 -3.07
C HIS A 12 5.57 5.44 -1.65
N LEU A 13 6.52 4.52 -1.48
CA LEU A 13 6.93 4.00 -0.17
C LEU A 13 7.47 5.10 0.74
N LEU A 14 8.24 6.04 0.19
CA LEU A 14 8.79 7.17 0.95
C LEU A 14 7.68 8.08 1.47
N VAL A 15 6.72 8.46 0.62
CA VAL A 15 5.55 9.27 1.01
C VAL A 15 4.71 8.55 2.06
N CYS A 16 4.42 7.26 1.88
CA CYS A 16 3.64 6.49 2.85
C CYS A 16 4.36 6.34 4.19
N THR A 17 5.68 6.15 4.18
CA THR A 17 6.50 6.04 5.39
C THR A 17 6.53 7.37 6.14
N VAL A 18 6.75 8.48 5.44
CA VAL A 18 6.71 9.82 6.05
C VAL A 18 5.33 10.12 6.62
N GLY A 19 4.25 9.82 5.88
CA GLY A 19 2.87 9.95 6.33
C GLY A 19 2.60 9.15 7.61
N LEU A 20 3.03 7.88 7.65
CA LEU A 20 2.92 7.02 8.82
C LEU A 20 3.66 7.58 10.03
N VAL A 21 4.92 7.99 9.85
CA VAL A 21 5.74 8.56 10.93
C VAL A 21 5.10 9.83 11.48
N LEU A 22 4.61 10.73 10.61
CA LEU A 22 3.92 11.95 11.04
C LEU A 22 2.63 11.64 11.81
N CYS A 23 1.85 10.64 11.38
CA CYS A 23 0.65 10.20 12.08
C CYS A 23 0.96 9.57 13.45
N LEU A 24 2.06 8.82 13.58
CA LEU A 24 2.50 8.24 14.85
C LEU A 24 3.08 9.30 15.80
N MET A 25 3.85 10.25 15.28
CA MET A 25 4.40 11.36 16.08
C MET A 25 3.30 12.30 16.59
N ARG A 26 2.23 12.50 15.80
CA ARG A 26 1.08 13.34 16.17
C ARG A 26 -0.12 12.56 16.70
N ARG A 27 0.04 11.27 17.01
CA ARG A 27 -1.04 10.40 17.51
C ARG A 27 -1.84 10.99 18.68
N PRO A 28 -1.21 11.58 19.73
CA PRO A 28 -1.97 12.17 20.83
C PRO A 28 -2.81 13.41 20.42
N ALA A 29 -2.40 14.13 19.37
CA ALA A 29 -3.15 15.29 18.86
C ALA A 29 -4.22 14.91 17.81
N LEU A 30 -4.09 13.74 17.17
CA LEU A 30 -4.96 13.28 16.10
C LEU A 30 -6.07 12.34 16.56
N GLY A 31 -5.94 11.71 17.74
CA GLY A 31 -6.93 10.77 18.27
C GLY A 31 -7.26 9.65 17.28
N ALA A 32 -8.55 9.38 17.10
CA ALA A 32 -9.05 8.34 16.18
C ALA A 32 -8.61 8.54 14.72
N ALA A 33 -8.51 9.80 14.25
CA ALA A 33 -8.02 10.09 12.91
C ALA A 33 -6.57 9.64 12.71
N GLY A 34 -5.74 9.73 13.76
CA GLY A 34 -4.36 9.23 13.73
C GLY A 34 -4.30 7.72 13.61
N VAL A 35 -5.23 6.99 14.23
CA VAL A 35 -5.34 5.54 14.12
C VAL A 35 -5.71 5.14 12.70
N TYR A 36 -6.81 5.67 12.15
CA TYR A 36 -7.24 5.37 10.78
C TYR A 36 -6.16 5.71 9.75
N ALA A 37 -5.51 6.86 9.89
CA ALA A 37 -4.43 7.26 8.99
C ALA A 37 -3.21 6.33 9.11
N SER A 38 -2.80 5.96 10.32
CA SER A 38 -1.68 5.03 10.52
C SER A 38 -1.95 3.65 9.93
N VAL A 39 -3.18 3.13 10.06
CA VAL A 39 -3.57 1.85 9.46
C VAL A 39 -3.62 1.97 7.93
N GLY A 40 -4.17 3.07 7.39
CA GLY A 40 -4.19 3.34 5.95
C GLY A 40 -2.79 3.41 5.34
N PHE A 41 -1.87 4.20 5.92
CA PHE A 41 -0.49 4.25 5.46
C PHE A 41 0.25 2.92 5.62
N GLY A 42 -0.01 2.19 6.71
CA GLY A 42 0.54 0.84 6.92
C GLY A 42 0.08 -0.14 5.83
N LEU A 43 -1.19 -0.11 5.45
CA LEU A 43 -1.75 -0.93 4.36
C LEU A 43 -1.14 -0.56 3.00
N PHE A 44 -0.89 0.72 2.72
CA PHE A 44 -0.21 1.13 1.49
C PHE A 44 1.23 0.62 1.42
N ILE A 45 1.97 0.67 2.53
CA ILE A 45 3.34 0.12 2.61
C ILE A 45 3.29 -1.40 2.42
N PHE A 46 2.40 -2.08 3.13
CA PHE A 46 2.24 -3.53 3.04
C PHE A 46 1.84 -3.98 1.62
N GLY A 47 0.88 -3.31 1.00
CA GLY A 47 0.47 -3.57 -0.38
C GLY A 47 1.60 -3.32 -1.39
N SER A 48 2.41 -2.28 -1.19
CA SER A 48 3.58 -2.00 -2.03
C SER A 48 4.66 -3.08 -1.90
N LEU A 49 4.91 -3.56 -0.68
CA LEU A 49 5.85 -4.68 -0.42
C LEU A 49 5.35 -5.99 -1.02
N LEU A 50 4.05 -6.28 -0.89
CA LEU A 50 3.41 -7.44 -1.55
C LEU A 50 3.56 -7.39 -3.06
N GLY A 51 3.35 -6.22 -3.68
CA GLY A 51 3.56 -6.01 -5.11
C GLY A 51 5.00 -6.28 -5.55
N LEU A 52 5.98 -5.78 -4.79
CA LEU A 52 7.40 -6.03 -5.05
C LEU A 52 7.76 -7.53 -4.90
N CYS A 53 7.29 -8.19 -3.83
CA CYS A 53 7.47 -9.62 -3.63
C CYS A 53 6.85 -10.44 -4.77
N GLY A 54 5.65 -10.07 -5.24
CA GLY A 54 5.00 -10.70 -6.38
C GLY A 54 5.84 -10.62 -7.66
N GLN A 55 6.46 -9.46 -7.92
CA GLN A 55 7.36 -9.30 -9.07
C GLN A 55 8.67 -10.08 -8.94
N VAL A 56 9.27 -10.12 -7.74
CA VAL A 56 10.46 -10.93 -7.47
C VAL A 56 10.15 -12.42 -7.67
N TRP A 57 9.00 -12.87 -7.17
CA TRP A 57 8.52 -14.24 -7.35
C TRP A 57 8.30 -14.60 -8.82
N LEU A 58 7.71 -13.70 -9.61
CA LEU A 58 7.54 -13.87 -11.06
C LEU A 58 8.86 -14.01 -11.80
N LEU A 59 9.83 -13.14 -11.49
CA LEU A 59 11.16 -13.22 -12.10
C LEU A 59 11.89 -14.49 -11.71
N TRP A 60 11.72 -14.95 -10.46
CA TRP A 60 12.24 -16.23 -10.02
C TRP A 60 11.63 -17.38 -10.84
N MET A 61 10.29 -17.44 -10.94
CA MET A 61 9.58 -18.47 -11.72
C MET A 61 10.01 -18.47 -13.19
N GLN A 62 10.14 -17.29 -13.81
CA GLN A 62 10.65 -17.17 -15.18
C GLN A 62 12.09 -17.71 -15.34
N GLN A 63 12.95 -17.52 -14.35
CA GLN A 63 14.32 -18.04 -14.37
C GLN A 63 14.40 -19.56 -14.17
N LYS A 64 13.42 -20.17 -13.49
CA LYS A 64 13.37 -21.61 -13.22
C LYS A 64 12.70 -22.44 -14.32
N GLY A 65 12.24 -21.82 -15.40
CA GLY A 65 11.79 -22.51 -16.62
C GLY A 65 10.35 -23.04 -16.61
N GLU A 66 9.56 -22.83 -15.55
CA GLU A 66 8.14 -23.20 -15.46
C GLU A 66 7.39 -22.12 -14.66
N PRO A 67 6.20 -21.64 -15.08
CA PRO A 67 5.03 -22.43 -15.48
C PRO A 67 4.35 -21.97 -16.80
N SER A 68 3.27 -22.65 -17.21
CA SER A 68 2.41 -22.26 -18.33
C SER A 68 1.94 -20.79 -18.21
N ALA A 69 1.90 -20.06 -19.34
CA ALA A 69 1.55 -18.64 -19.37
C ALA A 69 0.20 -18.32 -18.71
N SER A 70 -0.75 -19.28 -18.73
CA SER A 70 -2.06 -19.17 -18.08
C SER A 70 -1.97 -19.19 -16.54
N SER A 71 -1.09 -20.00 -15.96
CA SER A 71 -0.90 -20.05 -14.49
C SER A 71 -0.28 -18.75 -13.96
N LEU A 72 0.71 -18.21 -14.68
CA LEU A 72 1.30 -16.90 -14.36
C LEU A 72 0.29 -15.77 -14.48
N ALA A 73 -0.55 -15.79 -15.52
CA ALA A 73 -1.60 -14.78 -15.72
C ALA A 73 -2.65 -14.80 -14.61
N MET A 74 -3.12 -15.99 -14.19
CA MET A 74 -4.05 -16.12 -13.06
C MET A 74 -3.43 -15.68 -11.74
N GLY A 75 -2.17 -16.05 -11.49
CA GLY A 75 -1.42 -15.62 -10.30
C GLY A 75 -1.27 -14.09 -10.26
N MET A 76 -0.87 -13.48 -11.38
CA MET A 76 -0.80 -12.02 -11.50
C MET A 76 -2.16 -11.34 -11.31
N GLY A 77 -3.23 -11.90 -11.89
CA GLY A 77 -4.58 -11.38 -11.75
C GLY A 77 -5.05 -11.37 -10.30
N ALA A 78 -4.88 -12.50 -9.59
CA ALA A 78 -5.25 -12.61 -8.18
C ALA A 78 -4.44 -11.69 -7.28
N PHE A 79 -3.11 -11.61 -7.49
CA PHE A 79 -2.24 -10.67 -6.78
C PHE A 79 -2.63 -9.22 -7.04
N SER A 80 -2.90 -8.86 -8.29
CA SER A 80 -3.28 -7.50 -8.67
C SER A 80 -4.63 -7.12 -8.05
N ALA A 81 -5.61 -8.03 -8.06
CA ALA A 81 -6.90 -7.82 -7.41
C ALA A 81 -6.75 -7.60 -5.89
N LEU A 82 -5.91 -8.40 -5.22
CA LEU A 82 -5.62 -8.26 -3.79
C LEU A 82 -4.96 -6.90 -3.50
N VAL A 83 -3.97 -6.49 -4.29
CA VAL A 83 -3.27 -5.21 -4.15
C VAL A 83 -4.24 -4.05 -4.34
N ILE A 84 -5.11 -4.11 -5.34
CA ILE A 84 -6.16 -3.09 -5.58
C ILE A 84 -7.12 -3.01 -4.39
N LEU A 85 -7.56 -4.15 -3.86
CA LEU A 85 -8.45 -4.19 -2.70
C LEU A 85 -7.78 -3.58 -1.45
N LEU A 86 -6.52 -3.91 -1.19
CA LEU A 86 -5.71 -3.32 -0.12
C LEU A 86 -5.60 -1.80 -0.28
N HIS A 87 -5.32 -1.31 -1.49
CA HIS A 87 -5.22 0.12 -1.77
C HIS A 87 -6.58 0.83 -1.61
N ALA A 88 -7.68 0.20 -2.03
CA ALA A 88 -9.02 0.75 -1.86
C ALA A 88 -9.39 0.89 -0.37
N ILE A 89 -9.08 -0.13 0.45
CA ILE A 89 -9.28 -0.09 1.90
C ILE A 89 -8.39 0.99 2.52
N ALA A 90 -7.11 1.04 2.14
CA ALA A 90 -6.17 2.05 2.63
C ALA A 90 -6.64 3.47 2.33
N MET A 91 -7.10 3.71 1.10
CA MET A 91 -7.66 5.01 0.68
C MET A 91 -8.94 5.34 1.46
N GLY A 92 -9.83 4.36 1.65
CA GLY A 92 -11.03 4.50 2.47
C GLY A 92 -10.71 4.91 3.92
N LEU A 93 -9.67 4.31 4.51
CA LEU A 93 -9.19 4.66 5.85
C LEU A 93 -8.59 6.06 5.92
N LEU A 94 -7.85 6.49 4.89
CA LEU A 94 -7.37 7.88 4.81
C LEU A 94 -8.53 8.88 4.69
N ILE A 95 -9.53 8.57 3.87
CA ILE A 95 -10.75 9.40 3.74
C ILE A 95 -11.49 9.45 5.08
N ALA A 96 -11.68 8.30 5.75
CA ALA A 96 -12.28 8.25 7.08
C ALA A 96 -11.48 9.07 8.09
N ALA A 97 -10.14 9.00 8.06
CA ALA A 97 -9.28 9.82 8.90
C ALA A 97 -9.50 11.32 8.66
N ILE A 98 -9.64 11.74 7.40
CA ILE A 98 -9.93 13.14 7.04
C ILE A 98 -11.31 13.57 7.54
N LEU A 99 -12.33 12.72 7.37
CA LEU A 99 -13.70 12.99 7.82
C LEU A 99 -13.80 13.07 9.35
N VAL A 100 -13.12 12.18 10.08
CA VAL A 100 -13.05 12.17 11.54
C VAL A 100 -12.26 13.37 12.08
N ARG A 101 -11.23 13.82 11.35
CA ARG A 101 -10.44 15.00 11.71
C ARG A 101 -11.13 16.31 11.37
N ARG A 102 -12.39 16.31 10.89
CA ARG A 102 -13.12 17.57 10.61
C ARG A 102 -12.98 18.51 11.80
N PRO A 103 -12.48 19.74 11.59
CA PRO A 103 -12.31 20.69 12.67
C PRO A 103 -13.69 20.96 13.26
N ALA A 104 -13.80 20.93 14.58
CA ALA A 104 -14.92 21.58 15.24
C ALA A 104 -14.86 23.08 14.90
N ARG A 105 -15.62 23.51 13.89
CA ARG A 105 -16.06 24.89 13.57
C ARG A 105 -16.85 24.82 12.25
N ALA A 106 -18.04 25.40 12.12
CA ALA A 106 -18.43 26.71 12.62
C ALA A 106 -19.44 26.65 13.79
N ALA A 107 -19.07 27.33 14.88
CA ALA A 107 -20.02 28.01 15.75
C ALA A 107 -20.33 29.37 15.12
#